data_AF-A0A2S2R9M1-F1
#
_entry.id   AF-A0A2S2R9M1-F1
#
_cell.length_a   1.000
_cell.length_b   1.000
_cell.length_c   1.000
_cell.angle_alpha   90.00
_cell.angle_beta   90.00
_cell.angle_gamma   90.00
#
_symmetry.space_group_name_H-M   'P 1'
#
loop_
_entity.id
_entity.type
_entity.pdbx_description
1 polymer ?
#
loop_
_entity_poly.entity_id
_entity_poly.type
_entity_poly.pdbx_seq_one_letter_code
_entity_poly.pdbx_strand_id
1 'polypeptide(L)'
;NYRLPYVDLFGGVIGMSRNHFQLVNGFSNMFWGWGGEDDDMASRVKAHDLNITRYTPNVARYHMLTHAKQKANPKRQYIQYCHGNGLELTSCKCVKSWNTNVVILSKE
;
A
#
# COMPACT_ATOMS: atom_id res chain seq x y z
N ASN A 1 4.83 -22.55 -6.09
CA ASN A 1 5.73 -21.57 -6.71
C ASN A 1 5.41 -20.18 -6.19
N TYR A 2 6.28 -19.64 -5.32
CA TYR A 2 6.17 -18.27 -4.81
C TYR A 2 6.67 -17.32 -5.89
N ARG A 3 5.84 -16.34 -6.29
CA ARG A 3 6.15 -15.38 -7.35
C ARG A 3 5.39 -14.09 -7.10
N LEU A 4 6.12 -12.98 -7.16
CA LEU A 4 5.54 -11.65 -7.11
C LEU A 4 4.55 -11.45 -8.27
N PRO A 5 3.26 -11.14 -8.02
CA PRO A 5 2.27 -10.92 -9.06
C PRO A 5 2.60 -9.78 -10.02
N TYR A 6 3.14 -8.67 -9.50
CA TYR A 6 3.61 -7.51 -10.27
C TYR A 6 4.62 -6.68 -9.47
N VAL A 7 5.50 -5.96 -10.17
CA VAL A 7 6.67 -5.26 -9.59
C VAL A 7 6.28 -4.21 -8.55
N ASP A 8 5.11 -3.61 -8.69
CA ASP A 8 4.63 -2.52 -7.84
C ASP A 8 3.74 -2.98 -6.70
N LEU A 9 3.58 -4.29 -6.50
CA LEU A 9 2.71 -4.81 -5.44
C LEU A 9 3.18 -4.29 -4.08
N PHE A 10 2.32 -3.51 -3.42
CA PHE A 10 2.60 -2.91 -2.11
C PHE A 10 1.74 -3.52 -1.00
N GLY A 11 1.07 -4.63 -1.28
CA GLY A 11 0.17 -5.29 -0.32
C GLY A 11 0.81 -6.37 0.54
N GLY A 12 0.02 -6.88 1.49
CA GLY A 12 0.38 -8.00 2.36
C GLY A 12 1.02 -7.54 3.67
N VAL A 13 2.36 -7.56 3.74
CA VAL A 13 3.10 -7.11 4.92
C VAL A 13 4.01 -5.99 4.47
N ILE A 14 3.79 -4.80 5.04
CA ILE A 14 4.61 -3.63 4.80
C ILE A 14 5.25 -3.11 6.08
N GLY A 15 6.39 -2.47 5.90
CA GLY A 15 6.97 -1.60 6.90
C GLY A 15 7.17 -0.23 6.30
N MET A 16 7.16 0.83 7.09
CA MET A 16 7.51 2.16 6.60
C MET A 16 8.03 2.99 7.76
N SER A 17 9.04 3.81 7.51
CA SER A 17 9.50 4.75 8.53
C SER A 17 8.39 5.75 8.78
N ARG A 18 8.27 6.21 10.02
CA ARG A 18 7.30 7.24 10.38
C ARG A 18 7.39 8.46 9.45
N ASN A 19 8.61 8.90 9.14
CA ASN A 19 8.84 10.09 8.32
C ASN A 19 8.34 9.87 6.89
N HIS A 20 8.60 8.70 6.29
CA HIS A 20 8.09 8.37 4.96
C HIS A 20 6.56 8.27 4.97
N PHE A 21 5.97 7.69 6.02
CA PHE A 21 4.51 7.59 6.13
C PHE A 21 3.85 8.95 6.24
N GLN A 22 4.46 9.87 6.99
CA GLN A 22 3.99 11.25 7.08
C GLN A 22 4.20 12.01 5.76
N LEU A 23 5.33 11.78 5.07
CA LEU A 23 5.64 12.41 3.79
C LEU A 23 4.57 12.10 2.72
N VAL A 24 4.14 10.84 2.62
CA VAL A 24 3.09 10.40 1.67
C VAL A 24 1.65 10.68 2.13
N ASN A 25 1.50 11.38 3.25
CA ASN A 25 0.23 11.64 3.94
C ASN A 25 -0.58 10.36 4.28
N GLY A 26 0.11 9.29 4.62
CA GLY A 26 -0.49 8.01 5.02
C GLY A 26 -1.40 7.38 3.97
N PHE A 27 -2.22 6.42 4.42
CA PHE A 27 -3.20 5.73 3.58
C PHE A 27 -4.43 6.57 3.29
N SER A 28 -5.01 6.36 2.12
CA SER A 28 -6.30 6.93 1.72
C SER A 28 -7.46 6.38 2.56
N ASN A 29 -8.33 7.28 3.02
CA ASN A 29 -9.58 6.91 3.73
C ASN A 29 -10.77 6.66 2.78
N MET A 30 -10.54 6.66 1.46
CA MET A 30 -11.61 6.50 0.46
C MET A 30 -11.87 5.04 0.08
N PHE A 31 -10.93 4.14 0.37
CA PHE A 31 -11.05 2.72 0.04
C PHE A 31 -11.86 1.98 1.10
N TRP A 32 -13.17 1.92 0.88
CA TRP A 32 -14.08 1.11 1.68
C TRP A 32 -14.35 -0.23 0.98
N GLY A 33 -14.15 -1.35 1.67
CA GLY A 33 -14.23 -2.68 1.08
C GLY A 33 -12.92 -3.13 0.45
N TRP A 34 -12.95 -4.18 -0.38
CA TRP A 34 -11.72 -4.86 -0.81
C TRP A 34 -11.10 -4.27 -2.08
N GLY A 35 -9.84 -3.82 -1.96
CA GLY A 35 -8.89 -3.59 -3.04
C GLY A 35 -8.70 -2.14 -3.50
N GLY A 36 -7.46 -1.84 -3.91
CA GLY A 36 -7.02 -0.58 -4.52
C GLY A 36 -6.26 0.35 -3.56
N GLU A 37 -6.32 0.10 -2.26
CA GLU A 37 -5.64 0.90 -1.23
C GLU A 37 -4.12 0.75 -1.27
N ASP A 38 -3.64 -0.48 -1.49
CA ASP A 38 -2.22 -0.78 -1.54
C ASP A 38 -1.58 -0.17 -2.79
N ASP A 39 -2.27 -0.24 -3.94
CA ASP A 39 -1.81 0.34 -5.20
C ASP A 39 -1.80 1.88 -5.15
N ASP A 40 -2.75 2.50 -4.43
CA ASP A 40 -2.77 3.95 -4.17
C ASP A 40 -1.55 4.35 -3.35
N MET A 41 -1.25 3.61 -2.27
CA MET A 41 -0.05 3.85 -1.47
C MET A 41 1.24 3.66 -2.29
N ALA A 42 1.32 2.63 -3.14
CA ALA A 42 2.44 2.42 -4.03
C ALA A 42 2.68 3.63 -4.95
N SER A 43 1.59 4.19 -5.49
CA SER A 43 1.63 5.37 -6.36
C SER A 43 2.11 6.61 -5.60
N ARG A 44 1.66 6.82 -4.36
CA ARG A 44 2.11 7.92 -3.49
C ARG A 44 3.58 7.82 -3.13
N VAL A 45 4.05 6.62 -2.76
CA VAL A 45 5.46 6.35 -2.46
C VAL A 45 6.34 6.74 -3.66
N LYS A 46 5.94 6.32 -4.86
CA LYS A 46 6.65 6.69 -6.11
C LYS A 46 6.59 8.18 -6.42
N ALA A 47 5.45 8.84 -6.18
CA ALA A 47 5.29 10.28 -6.41
C ALA A 47 6.18 11.15 -5.49
N HIS A 48 6.65 10.58 -4.37
CA HIS A 48 7.61 11.20 -3.46
C HIS A 48 9.05 10.67 -3.64
N ASP A 49 9.37 10.08 -4.80
CA ASP A 49 10.69 9.52 -5.15
C ASP A 49 11.22 8.48 -4.15
N LEU A 50 10.32 7.80 -3.43
CA LEU A 50 10.66 6.71 -2.54
C LEU A 50 10.64 5.37 -3.30
N ASN A 51 11.62 4.53 -3.03
CA ASN A 51 11.74 3.21 -3.66
C ASN A 51 11.15 2.10 -2.78
N ILE A 52 10.39 1.20 -3.41
CA ILE A 52 9.90 -0.03 -2.78
C ILE A 52 11.03 -1.06 -2.80
N THR A 53 11.52 -1.43 -1.62
CA THR A 53 12.55 -2.46 -1.45
C THR A 53 11.94 -3.80 -1.05
N ARG A 54 12.57 -4.91 -1.42
CA ARG A 54 12.13 -6.26 -1.04
C ARG A 54 13.33 -7.10 -0.62
N TYR A 55 13.11 -7.96 0.37
CA TYR A 55 14.09 -8.98 0.72
C TYR A 55 14.11 -10.07 -0.36
N THR A 56 15.19 -10.85 -0.37
CA THR A 56 15.33 -11.93 -1.35
C THR A 56 14.21 -12.98 -1.20
N PRO A 57 13.78 -13.63 -2.30
CA PRO A 57 12.71 -14.64 -2.32
C PRO A 57 12.94 -15.84 -1.40
N ASN A 58 14.18 -16.05 -0.94
CA ASN A 58 14.55 -17.14 -0.05
C ASN A 58 14.17 -16.88 1.41
N VAL A 59 14.09 -15.61 1.81
CA VAL A 59 13.76 -15.19 3.18
C VAL A 59 12.35 -14.62 3.26
N ALA A 60 11.86 -13.98 2.19
CA ALA A 60 10.60 -13.23 2.16
C ALA A 60 9.36 -14.06 1.77
N ARG A 61 9.25 -15.31 2.24
CA ARG A 61 8.12 -16.18 1.89
C ARG A 61 7.03 -16.11 2.94
N TYR A 62 5.79 -15.86 2.50
CA TYR A 62 4.63 -15.77 3.38
C TYR A 62 3.58 -16.80 3.00
N HIS A 63 2.95 -17.42 4.00
CA HIS A 63 1.82 -18.31 3.82
C HIS A 63 0.53 -17.61 4.27
N MET A 64 -0.47 -17.57 3.38
CA MET A 64 -1.77 -16.97 3.67
C MET A 64 -2.68 -18.04 4.25
N LEU A 65 -3.24 -17.78 5.44
CA LEU A 65 -4.27 -18.65 6.00
C LEU A 65 -5.49 -18.69 5.06
N THR A 66 -6.07 -19.87 4.90
CA THR A 66 -7.22 -20.07 4.03
C THR A 66 -8.42 -19.24 4.50
N HIS A 67 -9.00 -18.46 3.59
CA HIS A 67 -10.19 -17.65 3.85
C HIS A 67 -11.04 -17.49 2.60
N ALA A 68 -12.31 -17.14 2.78
CA ALA A 68 -13.21 -16.83 1.68
C ALA A 68 -12.80 -15.51 1.01
N LYS A 69 -12.79 -15.48 -0.33
CA LYS A 69 -12.50 -14.25 -1.08
C LYS A 69 -13.56 -13.20 -0.80
N GLN A 70 -13.15 -11.99 -0.45
CA GLN A 70 -14.07 -10.87 -0.26
C GLN A 70 -14.51 -10.27 -1.59
N LYS A 71 -15.71 -9.67 -1.59
CA LYS A 71 -16.24 -8.95 -2.76
C LYS A 71 -15.45 -7.65 -2.95
N ALA A 72 -14.90 -7.49 -4.15
CA ALA A 72 -14.21 -6.27 -4.56
C ALA A 72 -15.13 -5.04 -4.53
N ASN A 73 -14.58 -3.89 -4.11
CA ASN A 73 -15.28 -2.61 -4.25
C ASN A 73 -15.34 -2.23 -5.75
N PRO A 74 -16.53 -2.02 -6.35
CA PRO A 74 -16.66 -1.62 -7.75
C PRO A 74 -16.06 -0.24 -8.05
N LYS A 75 -15.99 0.67 -7.06
CA LYS A 75 -15.48 2.03 -7.21
C LYS A 75 -13.96 2.15 -7.05
N ARG A 76 -13.24 1.07 -6.74
CA ARG A 76 -11.78 1.12 -6.47
C ARG A 76 -10.97 1.79 -7.58
N GLN A 77 -11.28 1.49 -8.85
CA GLN A 77 -10.58 2.05 -10.00
C GLN A 77 -10.85 3.55 -10.17
N TYR A 78 -12.10 3.96 -9.90
CA TYR A 78 -12.48 5.37 -9.93
C TYR A 78 -11.78 6.16 -8.83
N ILE A 79 -11.76 5.64 -7.60
CA ILE A 79 -11.06 6.28 -6.47
C ILE A 79 -9.58 6.45 -6.79
N GLN A 80 -8.94 5.40 -7.33
CA GLN A 80 -7.54 5.44 -7.70
C GLN A 80 -7.26 6.43 -8.85
N TYR A 81 -8.13 6.50 -9.86
CA TYR A 81 -8.03 7.50 -10.92
C TYR A 81 -8.12 8.92 -10.37
N CYS A 82 -9.07 9.21 -9.47
CA CYS A 82 -9.21 10.54 -8.87
C CYS A 82 -7.96 10.92 -8.07
N HIS A 83 -7.42 10.01 -7.26
CA HIS A 83 -6.20 10.24 -6.50
C HIS A 83 -4.98 10.48 -7.40
N GLY A 84 -4.81 9.67 -8.45
CA GLY A 84 -3.70 9.82 -9.41
C GLY A 84 -3.71 11.15 -10.17
N ASN A 85 -4.86 11.79 -10.31
CA ASN A 85 -5.01 13.09 -10.97
C ASN A 85 -5.07 14.28 -10.00
N GLY A 86 -4.78 14.08 -8.71
CA GLY A 86 -4.81 15.15 -7.71
C GLY A 86 -6.21 15.73 -7.45
N LEU A 87 -7.26 15.00 -7.84
CA LEU A 87 -8.64 15.39 -7.53
C LEU A 87 -8.89 15.02 -6.06
N GLU A 88 -8.67 15.99 -5.18
CA GLU A 88 -8.71 15.82 -3.73
C GLU A 88 -10.11 15.35 -3.26
N LEU A 89 -10.24 14.06 -2.96
CA LEU A 89 -11.49 13.49 -2.45
C LEU A 89 -11.58 13.48 -0.92
N THR A 90 -10.46 13.64 -0.20
CA THR A 90 -10.43 13.87 1.25
C THR A 90 -9.12 14.54 1.68
N SER A 91 -9.20 15.55 2.55
CA SER A 91 -8.04 16.02 3.32
C SER A 91 -7.69 14.94 4.35
N CYS A 92 -6.73 14.05 4.06
CA CYS A 92 -6.23 13.13 5.07
C CYS A 92 -5.36 13.90 6.06
N LYS A 93 -5.65 13.76 7.37
CA LYS A 93 -4.74 14.14 8.46
C LYS A 93 -4.12 12.85 9.01
N CYS A 94 -2.81 12.82 9.16
CA CYS A 94 -2.11 11.71 9.82
C CYS A 94 -2.58 11.61 11.30
N VAL A 95 -3.44 10.64 11.62
CA VAL A 95 -4.13 10.61 12.94
C VAL A 95 -3.30 9.97 14.05
N LYS A 96 -2.35 9.06 13.76
CA LYS A 96 -1.46 8.47 14.78
C LYS A 96 -0.10 8.07 14.23
N SER A 97 0.95 8.45 14.95
CA SER A 97 2.35 8.27 14.60
C SER A 97 3.02 7.31 15.58
N TRP A 98 3.38 6.10 15.16
CA TRP A 98 4.07 5.10 16.01
C TRP A 98 5.60 5.22 15.86
N ASN A 99 6.33 5.05 16.97
CA ASN A 99 7.77 5.31 17.08
C ASN A 99 8.56 4.09 16.59
N THR A 100 8.51 3.79 15.29
CA THR A 100 9.24 2.65 14.72
C THR A 100 9.89 3.02 13.40
N ASN A 101 11.21 2.80 13.32
CA ASN A 101 11.95 2.74 12.07
C ASN A 101 11.61 1.41 11.39
N VAL A 102 10.66 1.39 10.46
CA VAL A 102 10.31 0.16 9.75
C VAL A 102 10.66 0.28 8.28
N VAL A 103 11.41 -0.68 7.77
CA VAL A 103 11.82 -0.81 6.37
C VAL A 103 10.62 -1.23 5.52
N ILE A 104 10.46 -0.66 4.32
CA ILE A 104 9.46 -1.10 3.35
C ILE A 104 9.82 -2.49 2.87
N LEU A 105 9.04 -3.45 3.35
CA LEU A 105 8.96 -4.82 2.87
C LEU A 105 7.66 -4.90 2.07
N SER A 106 7.62 -5.63 0.98
CA SER A 106 6.36 -6.00 0.37
C SER A 106 6.42 -7.47 -0.01
N LYS A 107 5.27 -8.13 0.06
CA LYS A 107 5.14 -9.58 -0.11
C LYS A 107 5.45 -10.00 -1.55
N GLU A 108 6.20 -11.08 -1.71
CA GLU A 108 6.21 -11.92 -2.94
C GLU A 108 5.19 -13.06 -2.88
#